data_AF-A0AAN8WVP2-F1
#
_entry.id   AF-A0AAN8WVP2-F1
#
_cell.length_a   1.000
_cell.length_b   1.000
_cell.length_c   1.000
_cell.angle_alpha   90.00
_cell.angle_beta   90.00
_cell.angle_gamma   90.00
#
_symmetry.space_group_name_H-M   'P 1'
#
loop_
_entity.id
_entity.type
_entity.pdbx_description
1 polymer ?
#
loop_
_entity_poly.entity_id
_entity_poly.type
_entity_poly.pdbx_seq_one_letter_code
_entity_poly.pdbx_strand_id
1 'polypeptide(L)'
;MSKKAGPSRAAIDAGGYKEEPTGKNGLKNEESKLVVGAAEDLSTLNLDEPAGETADWLTITKALAEINSNFLVKVAYMLSTRGQEQKNSHRGTRIVYRDGENNNLCISFATESSSMLKTELTPGRFRTAVAGLIFAHHQLRISPVMSVIGLNILIDKWDSVVQTVKDKVKDSGHIFPINSDELVPSQQPISFEDSAFPKLYALAPDRVPPHYAHVTGALELGMALSLCQDIRNTVLASLEQGTVAQKNRQKSEFHRSFTRRSAAMGFTANPLIWPIICKE
;
A
#
# COMPACT_ATOMS: atom_id res chain seq x y z
N MET A 1 41.09 -4.94 -45.72
CA MET A 1 40.46 -3.61 -45.55
C MET A 1 39.26 -3.77 -44.63
N SER A 2 39.23 -2.96 -43.57
CA SER A 2 38.54 -3.22 -42.30
C SER A 2 37.04 -2.92 -42.34
N LYS A 3 36.26 -3.76 -41.63
CA LYS A 3 34.84 -3.58 -41.30
C LYS A 3 34.69 -2.40 -40.33
N LYS A 4 33.86 -1.41 -40.65
CA LYS A 4 33.49 -0.34 -39.71
C LYS A 4 32.53 -0.91 -38.65
N ALA A 5 33.03 -1.03 -37.43
CA ALA A 5 32.23 -1.25 -36.23
C ALA A 5 31.43 0.01 -35.89
N GLY A 6 30.17 -0.15 -35.51
CA GLY A 6 29.34 0.93 -34.94
C GLY A 6 29.93 1.41 -33.60
N PRO A 7 29.69 2.68 -33.21
CA PRO A 7 30.31 3.24 -32.02
C PRO A 7 29.81 2.53 -30.76
N SER A 8 30.76 2.22 -29.87
CA SER A 8 30.51 1.66 -28.56
C SER A 8 29.76 2.66 -27.68
N ARG A 9 29.05 2.11 -26.69
CA ARG A 9 28.15 2.75 -25.73
C ARG A 9 28.80 3.79 -24.78
N ALA A 10 29.99 4.29 -25.12
CA ALA A 10 30.76 5.27 -24.35
C ALA A 10 30.71 6.69 -24.96
N ALA A 11 29.91 6.92 -26.00
CA ALA A 11 29.87 8.18 -26.75
C ALA A 11 28.57 8.99 -26.58
N ILE A 12 27.80 8.76 -25.50
CA ILE A 12 26.62 9.58 -25.16
C ILE A 12 26.89 10.49 -23.94
N ASP A 13 28.11 10.46 -23.38
CA ASP A 13 28.52 11.35 -22.28
C ASP A 13 29.04 12.73 -22.75
N ALA A 14 28.78 13.11 -23.99
CA ALA A 14 29.13 14.43 -24.52
C ALA A 14 27.99 15.43 -24.30
N GLY A 15 27.66 15.67 -23.03
CA GLY A 15 26.58 16.55 -22.58
C GLY A 15 26.89 17.28 -21.27
N GLY A 16 28.13 17.77 -21.14
CA GLY A 16 28.53 18.90 -20.29
C GLY A 16 27.94 19.01 -18.87
N TYR A 17 28.54 18.31 -17.91
CA TYR A 17 29.01 18.91 -16.65
C TYR A 17 30.27 18.15 -16.23
N LYS A 18 31.42 18.84 -16.23
CA LYS A 18 32.66 18.29 -15.69
C LYS A 18 32.47 18.11 -14.18
N GLU A 19 32.65 16.90 -13.68
CA GLU A 19 32.75 16.64 -12.25
C GLU A 19 34.02 17.30 -11.71
N GLU A 20 33.87 18.41 -10.97
CA GLU A 20 34.86 18.82 -9.97
C GLU A 20 34.40 18.33 -8.60
N PRO A 21 35.28 17.68 -7.81
CA PRO A 21 34.94 17.23 -6.47
C PRO A 21 34.83 18.48 -5.60
N THR A 22 33.60 18.80 -5.20
CA THR A 22 33.22 19.86 -4.25
C THR A 22 33.53 21.30 -4.70
N GLY A 23 32.49 22.07 -5.08
CA GLY A 23 32.59 23.53 -4.97
C GLY A 23 31.51 24.37 -5.66
N LYS A 24 31.10 24.07 -6.90
CA LYS A 24 30.33 25.05 -7.68
C LYS A 24 29.21 24.43 -8.51
N ASN A 25 28.13 24.03 -7.83
CA ASN A 25 26.95 23.45 -8.48
C ASN A 25 25.73 24.41 -8.48
N GLY A 26 25.94 25.71 -8.19
CA GLY A 26 24.89 26.72 -8.18
C GLY A 26 24.91 27.62 -9.40
N LEU A 27 23.74 28.19 -9.76
CA LEU A 27 23.61 29.26 -10.76
C LEU A 27 24.38 30.55 -10.38
N LYS A 28 24.88 30.64 -9.14
CA LYS A 28 25.76 31.68 -8.64
C LYS A 28 27.09 31.03 -8.24
N ASN A 29 28.21 31.70 -8.54
CA ASN A 29 29.58 31.26 -8.20
C ASN A 29 29.88 31.29 -6.68
N GLU A 30 28.85 31.19 -5.84
CA GLU A 30 28.93 31.18 -4.39
C GLU A 30 28.74 29.75 -3.88
N GLU A 31 29.51 29.36 -2.87
CA GLU A 31 29.39 28.05 -2.27
C GLU A 31 28.10 27.96 -1.44
N SER A 32 27.29 26.94 -1.72
CA SER A 32 26.12 26.61 -0.90
C SER A 32 26.56 26.13 0.48
N LYS A 33 25.90 26.61 1.54
CA LYS A 33 26.07 26.10 2.90
C LYS A 33 25.47 24.70 3.09
N LEU A 34 24.70 24.21 2.13
CA LEU A 34 24.08 22.88 2.14
C LEU A 34 24.85 21.93 1.23
N VAL A 35 25.01 20.69 1.72
CA VAL A 35 25.59 19.59 0.94
C VAL A 35 24.61 19.17 -0.16
N VAL A 36 25.14 18.84 -1.34
CA VAL A 36 24.35 18.31 -2.46
C VAL A 36 23.73 16.97 -2.07
N GLY A 37 22.43 16.81 -2.36
CA GLY A 37 21.66 15.60 -2.07
C GLY A 37 21.74 14.54 -3.17
N ALA A 38 20.87 13.53 -3.08
CA ALA A 38 20.71 12.53 -4.13
C ALA A 38 20.11 13.16 -5.40
N ALA A 39 20.53 12.65 -6.57
CA ALA A 39 19.92 13.01 -7.85
C ALA A 39 18.56 12.32 -8.01
N GLU A 40 17.56 13.06 -8.47
CA GLU A 40 16.23 12.54 -8.79
C GLU A 40 16.09 12.42 -10.31
N ASP A 41 15.71 11.23 -10.77
CA ASP A 41 15.41 10.99 -12.18
C ASP A 41 13.92 11.29 -12.45
N LEU A 42 13.68 12.12 -13.46
CA LEU A 42 12.36 12.57 -13.90
C LEU A 42 11.93 11.91 -15.22
N SER A 43 12.73 10.98 -15.76
CA SER A 43 12.47 10.34 -17.06
C SER A 43 11.17 9.54 -17.11
N THR A 44 10.70 9.04 -15.97
CA THR A 44 9.48 8.24 -15.84
C THR A 44 8.23 9.05 -15.48
N LEU A 45 8.36 10.37 -15.34
CA LEU A 45 7.27 11.27 -15.00
C LEU A 45 6.49 11.67 -16.26
N ASN A 46 5.18 11.50 -16.23
CA ASN A 46 4.26 11.94 -17.27
C ASN A 46 3.39 13.10 -16.73
N LEU A 47 3.56 14.29 -17.29
CA LEU A 47 2.82 15.49 -16.87
C LEU A 47 1.37 15.53 -17.37
N ASP A 48 1.03 14.72 -18.37
CA ASP A 48 -0.31 14.69 -18.97
C ASP A 48 -1.27 13.76 -18.19
N GLU A 49 -0.81 13.13 -17.09
CA GLU A 49 -1.66 12.27 -16.27
C GLU A 49 -2.70 13.11 -15.48
N PRO A 50 -3.99 12.71 -15.48
CA PRO A 50 -5.01 13.46 -14.78
C PRO A 50 -4.78 13.40 -13.26
N ALA A 51 -4.94 14.54 -12.59
CA ALA A 51 -4.79 14.62 -11.15
C ALA A 51 -5.81 13.71 -10.44
N GLY A 52 -5.34 12.84 -9.54
CA GLY A 52 -6.19 11.95 -8.75
C GLY A 52 -6.60 10.64 -9.43
N GLU A 53 -5.90 10.24 -10.50
CA GLU A 53 -6.19 8.99 -11.21
C GLU A 53 -6.13 7.75 -10.29
N THR A 54 -7.19 6.93 -10.35
CA THR A 54 -7.31 5.70 -9.56
C THR A 54 -7.04 4.46 -10.39
N ALA A 55 -6.70 3.37 -9.71
CA ALA A 55 -6.46 2.09 -10.38
C ALA A 55 -7.76 1.53 -10.97
N ASP A 56 -7.67 0.85 -12.10
CA ASP A 56 -8.77 0.04 -12.64
C ASP A 56 -8.84 -1.28 -11.87
N TRP A 57 -9.54 -1.25 -10.75
CA TRP A 57 -9.67 -2.40 -9.86
C TRP A 57 -10.38 -3.57 -10.52
N LEU A 58 -11.36 -3.33 -11.39
CA LEU A 58 -12.12 -4.39 -12.03
C LEU A 58 -11.20 -5.24 -12.94
N THR A 59 -10.37 -4.58 -13.74
CA THR A 59 -9.40 -5.27 -14.61
C THR A 59 -8.33 -5.98 -13.78
N ILE A 60 -7.80 -5.32 -12.74
CA ILE A 60 -6.79 -5.90 -11.85
C ILE A 60 -7.32 -7.16 -11.15
N THR A 61 -8.50 -7.10 -10.55
CA THR A 61 -9.02 -8.22 -9.74
C THR A 61 -9.43 -9.40 -10.61
N LYS A 62 -10.01 -9.15 -11.79
CA LYS A 62 -10.30 -10.20 -12.78
C LYS A 62 -9.03 -10.92 -13.22
N ALA A 63 -7.99 -10.18 -13.62
CA ALA A 63 -6.72 -10.77 -14.04
C ALA A 63 -6.05 -11.58 -12.92
N LEU A 64 -6.11 -11.11 -11.68
CA LEU A 64 -5.55 -11.84 -10.54
C LEU A 64 -6.40 -13.07 -10.15
N ALA A 65 -7.72 -13.05 -10.35
CA ALA A 65 -8.59 -14.17 -10.04
C ALA A 65 -8.36 -15.39 -10.95
N GLU A 66 -7.83 -15.19 -12.16
CA GLU A 66 -7.47 -16.26 -13.10
C GLU A 66 -6.14 -16.96 -12.74
N ILE A 67 -5.36 -16.38 -11.83
CA ILE A 67 -4.05 -16.90 -11.41
C ILE A 67 -4.22 -17.91 -10.28
N ASN A 68 -3.37 -18.95 -10.27
CA ASN A 68 -3.31 -19.92 -9.18
C ASN A 68 -3.18 -19.23 -7.80
N SER A 69 -4.13 -19.49 -6.90
CA SER A 69 -4.17 -18.85 -5.59
C SER A 69 -2.96 -19.14 -4.70
N ASN A 70 -2.37 -20.34 -4.79
CA ASN A 70 -1.14 -20.65 -4.05
C ASN A 70 0.05 -19.82 -4.55
N PHE A 71 0.11 -19.55 -5.86
CA PHE A 71 1.13 -18.65 -6.40
C PHE A 71 0.92 -17.21 -5.90
N LEU A 72 -0.33 -16.72 -5.86
CA LEU A 72 -0.64 -15.41 -5.28
C LEU A 72 -0.22 -15.30 -3.82
N VAL A 73 -0.42 -16.35 -3.01
CA VAL A 73 0.04 -16.40 -1.61
C VAL A 73 1.56 -16.30 -1.52
N LYS A 74 2.32 -16.99 -2.39
CA LYS A 74 3.80 -16.90 -2.42
C LYS A 74 4.26 -15.48 -2.74
N VAL A 75 3.67 -14.83 -3.75
CA VAL A 75 4.00 -13.45 -4.11
C VAL A 75 3.58 -12.49 -2.98
N ALA A 76 2.41 -12.69 -2.37
CA ALA A 76 1.95 -11.91 -1.23
C ALA A 76 2.91 -12.01 -0.05
N TYR A 77 3.46 -13.19 0.23
CA TYR A 77 4.50 -13.37 1.25
C TYR A 77 5.77 -12.57 0.93
N MET A 78 6.24 -12.60 -0.32
CA MET A 78 7.41 -11.83 -0.74
C MET A 78 7.20 -10.32 -0.57
N LEU A 79 6.02 -9.82 -0.92
CA LEU A 79 5.69 -8.39 -0.86
C LEU A 79 5.26 -7.89 0.52
N SER A 80 4.83 -8.77 1.42
CA SER A 80 4.45 -8.42 2.80
C SER A 80 5.60 -8.59 3.77
N THR A 81 6.23 -9.77 3.79
CA THR A 81 7.23 -10.17 4.78
C THR A 81 8.63 -9.69 4.40
N ARG A 82 8.98 -9.79 3.12
CA ARG A 82 10.26 -9.32 2.56
C ARG A 82 10.11 -8.01 1.78
N GLY A 83 8.99 -7.31 1.93
CA GLY A 83 8.61 -6.18 1.10
C GLY A 83 9.62 -5.04 1.13
N GLN A 84 10.25 -4.76 2.28
CA GLN A 84 11.23 -3.69 2.40
C GLN A 84 12.53 -4.01 1.67
N GLU A 85 13.02 -5.25 1.78
CA GLU A 85 14.19 -5.73 1.01
C GLU A 85 13.90 -5.65 -0.49
N GLN A 86 12.73 -6.14 -0.91
CA GLN A 86 12.30 -6.10 -2.32
C GLN A 86 12.23 -4.65 -2.84
N LYS A 87 11.64 -3.73 -2.06
CA LYS A 87 11.54 -2.31 -2.41
C LYS A 87 12.91 -1.65 -2.55
N ASN A 88 13.85 -1.96 -1.66
CA ASN A 88 15.19 -1.39 -1.70
C ASN A 88 16.01 -1.92 -2.88
N SER A 89 15.93 -3.22 -3.17
CA SER A 89 16.71 -3.85 -4.24
C SER A 89 16.21 -3.56 -5.65
N HIS A 90 14.92 -3.23 -5.80
CA HIS A 90 14.27 -3.14 -7.11
C HIS A 90 13.55 -1.81 -7.35
N ARG A 91 13.87 -0.77 -6.57
CA ARG A 91 13.29 0.57 -6.71
C ARG A 91 13.47 1.07 -8.16
N GLY A 92 12.38 1.53 -8.77
CA GLY A 92 12.35 1.98 -10.16
C GLY A 92 12.29 0.89 -11.22
N THR A 93 12.10 -0.39 -10.85
CA THR A 93 12.11 -1.50 -11.80
C THR A 93 10.84 -2.36 -11.74
N ARG A 94 10.67 -3.21 -12.75
CA ARG A 94 9.58 -4.18 -12.84
C ARG A 94 10.14 -5.59 -12.64
N ILE A 95 9.60 -6.32 -11.66
CA ILE A 95 10.01 -7.70 -11.37
C ILE A 95 8.97 -8.66 -11.89
N VAL A 96 9.40 -9.75 -12.52
CA VAL A 96 8.53 -10.87 -12.87
C VAL A 96 8.72 -12.00 -11.86
N TYR A 97 7.71 -12.25 -11.04
CA TYR A 97 7.61 -13.46 -10.23
C TYR A 97 7.15 -14.62 -11.10
N ARG A 98 7.73 -15.82 -10.91
CA ARG A 98 7.39 -17.02 -11.68
C ARG A 98 7.25 -18.23 -10.76
N ASP A 99 6.32 -19.13 -11.10
CA ASP A 99 6.12 -20.42 -10.42
C ASP A 99 5.67 -21.48 -11.43
N GLY A 100 6.66 -22.11 -12.08
CA GLY A 100 6.45 -22.97 -13.25
C GLY A 100 6.31 -22.17 -14.55
N GLU A 101 5.80 -22.81 -15.60
CA GLU A 101 5.75 -22.21 -16.95
C GLU A 101 4.57 -21.23 -17.14
N ASN A 102 3.43 -21.51 -16.50
CA ASN A 102 2.17 -20.80 -16.75
C ASN A 102 1.86 -19.69 -15.72
N ASN A 103 2.56 -19.63 -14.59
CA ASN A 103 2.31 -18.64 -13.55
C ASN A 103 3.39 -17.57 -13.57
N ASN A 104 3.10 -16.45 -14.23
CA ASN A 104 4.00 -15.30 -14.31
C ASN A 104 3.25 -14.05 -13.88
N LEU A 105 3.83 -13.26 -12.98
CA LEU A 105 3.22 -12.02 -12.51
C LEU A 105 4.26 -10.91 -12.46
N CYS A 106 3.98 -9.80 -13.14
CA CYS A 106 4.84 -8.63 -13.14
C CYS A 106 4.37 -7.62 -12.09
N ILE A 107 5.28 -7.18 -11.22
CA ILE A 107 5.05 -6.17 -10.18
C ILE A 107 6.01 -5.00 -10.40
N SER A 108 5.47 -3.79 -10.44
CA SER A 108 6.21 -2.54 -10.66
C SER A 108 6.54 -1.84 -9.34
N PHE A 109 7.82 -1.65 -9.07
CA PHE A 109 8.32 -0.96 -7.87
C PHE A 109 8.61 0.50 -8.19
N ALA A 110 7.55 1.31 -8.30
CA ALA A 110 7.66 2.73 -8.65
C ALA A 110 8.54 3.56 -7.69
N THR A 111 9.18 4.59 -8.26
CA THR A 111 9.82 5.67 -7.51
C THR A 111 8.79 6.74 -7.10
N GLU A 112 9.21 7.72 -6.32
CA GLU A 112 8.36 8.85 -5.93
C GLU A 112 8.00 9.77 -7.11
N SER A 113 8.83 9.77 -8.16
CA SER A 113 8.69 10.56 -9.38
C SER A 113 8.04 9.81 -10.55
N SER A 114 7.70 8.53 -10.38
CA SER A 114 7.16 7.71 -11.48
C SER A 114 5.64 7.85 -11.62
N SER A 115 5.19 8.15 -12.83
CA SER A 115 3.77 8.06 -13.20
C SER A 115 3.34 6.60 -13.41
N MET A 116 2.06 6.29 -13.18
CA MET A 116 1.58 4.91 -13.10
C MET A 116 0.30 4.66 -13.90
N LEU A 117 0.30 3.63 -14.76
CA LEU A 117 -0.89 3.25 -15.52
C LEU A 117 -2.00 2.71 -14.60
N LYS A 118 -3.28 2.82 -15.00
CA LYS A 118 -4.43 2.35 -14.20
C LYS A 118 -4.40 0.87 -13.86
N THR A 119 -3.95 0.03 -14.79
CA THR A 119 -3.92 -1.43 -14.67
C THR A 119 -2.59 -1.95 -14.14
N GLU A 120 -1.62 -1.06 -13.87
CA GLU A 120 -0.30 -1.46 -13.43
C GLU A 120 -0.30 -1.97 -11.98
N LEU A 121 0.34 -3.11 -11.76
CA LEU A 121 0.41 -3.76 -10.45
C LEU A 121 1.61 -3.24 -9.65
N THR A 122 1.35 -2.31 -8.74
CA THR A 122 2.31 -1.98 -7.68
C THR A 122 2.16 -2.95 -6.50
N PRO A 123 3.16 -3.08 -5.62
CA PRO A 123 3.03 -3.90 -4.42
C PRO A 123 1.80 -3.56 -3.58
N GLY A 124 1.45 -2.27 -3.47
CA GLY A 124 0.25 -1.80 -2.77
C GLY A 124 -1.02 -2.31 -3.43
N ARG A 125 -1.20 -2.09 -4.74
CA ARG A 125 -2.37 -2.54 -5.50
C ARG A 125 -2.52 -4.06 -5.46
N PHE A 126 -1.41 -4.79 -5.61
CA PHE A 126 -1.40 -6.25 -5.51
C PHE A 126 -1.87 -6.74 -4.14
N ARG A 127 -1.29 -6.24 -3.03
CA ARG A 127 -1.69 -6.66 -1.67
C ARG A 127 -3.17 -6.34 -1.40
N THR A 128 -3.64 -5.18 -1.86
CA THR A 128 -5.06 -4.78 -1.74
C THR A 128 -5.99 -5.72 -2.50
N ALA A 129 -5.68 -6.05 -3.76
CA ALA A 129 -6.52 -6.94 -4.56
C ALA A 129 -6.50 -8.37 -4.01
N VAL A 130 -5.32 -8.92 -3.72
CA VAL A 130 -5.15 -10.29 -3.21
C VAL A 130 -5.75 -10.45 -1.82
N ALA A 131 -5.61 -9.46 -0.94
CA ALA A 131 -6.27 -9.47 0.36
C ALA A 131 -7.78 -9.71 0.23
N GLY A 132 -8.45 -9.03 -0.70
CA GLY A 132 -9.88 -9.27 -0.95
C GLY A 132 -10.19 -10.61 -1.62
N LEU A 133 -9.33 -11.12 -2.50
CA LEU A 133 -9.61 -12.35 -3.25
C LEU A 133 -9.50 -13.63 -2.40
N ILE A 134 -8.53 -13.71 -1.48
CA ILE A 134 -8.12 -15.00 -0.91
C ILE A 134 -8.08 -15.08 0.62
N PHE A 135 -8.29 -14.00 1.38
CA PHE A 135 -8.17 -14.05 2.85
C PHE A 135 -9.13 -15.04 3.52
N ALA A 136 -10.30 -15.26 2.90
CA ALA A 136 -11.34 -16.18 3.33
C ALA A 136 -10.92 -17.66 3.24
N HIS A 137 -10.11 -17.99 2.23
CA HIS A 137 -9.91 -19.37 1.76
C HIS A 137 -8.48 -19.87 1.97
N HIS A 138 -7.55 -18.98 2.30
CA HIS A 138 -6.13 -19.31 2.43
C HIS A 138 -5.54 -18.80 3.74
N GLN A 139 -4.60 -19.56 4.29
CA GLN A 139 -3.79 -19.09 5.40
C GLN A 139 -2.78 -18.05 4.90
N LEU A 140 -3.13 -16.78 5.08
CA LEU A 140 -2.23 -15.66 4.85
C LEU A 140 -1.34 -15.46 6.07
N ARG A 141 -0.02 -15.37 5.84
CA ARG A 141 0.89 -14.89 6.89
C ARG A 141 0.65 -13.42 7.13
N ILE A 142 0.47 -13.04 8.39
CA ILE A 142 0.29 -11.65 8.77
C ILE A 142 1.58 -10.88 8.49
N SER A 143 1.46 -9.79 7.74
CA SER A 143 2.52 -8.84 7.46
C SER A 143 3.15 -8.37 8.78
N PRO A 144 4.49 -8.27 8.88
CA PRO A 144 5.15 -7.75 10.07
C PRO A 144 4.58 -6.40 10.53
N VAL A 145 4.20 -5.52 9.58
CA VAL A 145 3.60 -4.21 9.85
C VAL A 145 2.26 -4.32 10.62
N MET A 146 1.47 -5.36 10.34
CA MET A 146 0.21 -5.60 11.03
C MET A 146 0.41 -6.37 12.34
N SER A 147 1.42 -7.24 12.39
CA SER A 147 1.77 -7.97 13.60
C SER A 147 2.21 -7.03 14.73
N VAL A 148 3.01 -6.00 14.42
CA VAL A 148 3.54 -5.07 15.43
C VAL A 148 2.52 -4.09 16.00
N ILE A 149 1.34 -3.98 15.37
CA ILE A 149 0.19 -3.22 15.91
C ILE A 149 -0.84 -4.14 16.58
N GLY A 150 -0.53 -5.43 16.73
CA GLY A 150 -1.38 -6.37 17.47
C GLY A 150 -2.50 -7.03 16.68
N LEU A 151 -2.45 -7.10 15.34
CA LEU A 151 -3.52 -7.74 14.55
C LEU A 151 -3.80 -9.20 14.97
N ASN A 152 -2.78 -9.96 15.37
CA ASN A 152 -2.97 -11.32 15.89
C ASN A 152 -3.90 -11.34 17.12
N ILE A 153 -3.67 -10.41 18.05
CA ILE A 153 -4.48 -10.29 19.29
C ILE A 153 -5.92 -9.91 18.94
N LEU A 154 -6.10 -9.03 17.95
CA LEU A 154 -7.43 -8.64 17.48
C LEU A 154 -8.17 -9.82 16.85
N ILE A 155 -7.50 -10.64 16.05
CA ILE A 155 -8.08 -11.86 15.45
C ILE A 155 -8.55 -12.82 16.56
N ASP A 156 -7.72 -13.05 17.57
CA ASP A 156 -8.06 -13.97 18.67
C ASP A 156 -9.24 -13.48 19.52
N LYS A 157 -9.48 -12.17 19.56
CA LYS A 157 -10.55 -11.53 20.34
C LYS A 157 -11.73 -11.05 19.50
N TRP A 158 -11.76 -11.37 18.21
CA TRP A 158 -12.67 -10.74 17.26
C TRP A 158 -14.13 -10.87 17.65
N ASP A 159 -14.57 -12.07 18.05
CA ASP A 159 -15.97 -12.32 18.40
C ASP A 159 -16.45 -11.40 19.55
N SER A 160 -15.59 -11.15 20.55
CA SER A 160 -15.87 -10.24 21.67
C SER A 160 -15.91 -8.77 21.22
N VAL A 161 -14.98 -8.39 20.34
CA VAL A 161 -14.92 -7.03 19.77
C VAL A 161 -16.18 -6.76 18.94
N VAL A 162 -16.57 -7.68 18.05
CA VAL A 162 -17.78 -7.58 17.24
C VAL A 162 -19.02 -7.43 18.12
N GLN A 163 -19.16 -8.27 19.14
CA GLN A 163 -20.30 -8.18 20.05
C GLN A 163 -20.36 -6.81 20.74
N THR A 164 -19.21 -6.32 21.23
CA THR A 164 -19.13 -5.00 21.87
C THR A 164 -19.46 -3.85 20.90
N VAL A 165 -18.99 -3.94 19.64
CA VAL A 165 -19.34 -2.97 18.59
C VAL A 165 -20.85 -2.99 18.34
N LYS A 166 -21.46 -4.17 18.19
CA LYS A 166 -22.91 -4.33 17.97
C LYS A 166 -23.72 -3.73 19.11
N ASP A 167 -23.32 -4.00 20.36
CA ASP A 167 -23.99 -3.49 21.54
C ASP A 167 -23.89 -1.96 21.62
N LYS A 168 -22.71 -1.38 21.36
CA LYS A 168 -22.53 0.09 21.34
C LYS A 168 -23.28 0.77 20.20
N VAL A 169 -23.38 0.15 19.03
CA VAL A 169 -24.20 0.64 17.92
C VAL A 169 -25.68 0.59 18.31
N LYS A 170 -26.12 -0.49 18.97
CA LYS A 170 -27.48 -0.61 19.49
C LYS A 170 -27.81 0.45 20.55
N ASP A 171 -26.89 0.71 21.48
CA ASP A 171 -27.04 1.75 22.50
C ASP A 171 -27.12 3.16 21.90
N SER A 172 -26.54 3.35 20.72
CA SER A 172 -26.66 4.60 19.94
C SER A 172 -27.99 4.71 19.16
N GLY A 173 -28.89 3.73 19.29
CA GLY A 173 -30.20 3.70 18.64
C GLY A 173 -30.18 3.18 17.21
N HIS A 174 -29.08 2.55 16.77
CA HIS A 174 -28.90 2.02 15.42
C HIS A 174 -28.77 0.49 15.44
N ILE A 175 -29.03 -0.16 14.31
CA ILE A 175 -28.82 -1.61 14.15
C ILE A 175 -27.56 -1.80 13.29
N PHE A 176 -26.68 -2.70 13.71
CA PHE A 176 -25.53 -3.11 12.91
C PHE A 176 -25.88 -4.35 12.07
N PRO A 177 -25.48 -4.43 10.78
CA PRO A 177 -24.84 -3.37 10.00
C PRO A 177 -25.79 -2.19 9.73
N ILE A 178 -25.25 -0.96 9.81
CA ILE A 178 -25.99 0.23 9.39
C ILE A 178 -26.01 0.19 7.87
N ASN A 179 -27.14 -0.22 7.28
CA ASN A 179 -27.30 -0.26 5.83
C ASN A 179 -27.02 1.14 5.25
N SER A 180 -25.94 1.26 4.47
CA SER A 180 -25.86 2.32 3.46
C SER A 180 -26.74 1.88 2.31
N ASP A 181 -27.71 2.72 1.94
CA ASP A 181 -28.55 2.52 0.76
C ASP A 181 -27.67 2.42 -0.50
N GLU A 182 -27.20 1.22 -0.84
CA GLU A 182 -26.84 0.82 -2.20
C GLU A 182 -26.66 -0.70 -2.28
N LEU A 183 -27.57 -1.31 -3.02
CA LEU A 183 -27.56 -2.71 -3.43
C LEU A 183 -26.31 -3.01 -4.25
N VAL A 184 -25.36 -3.75 -3.67
CA VAL A 184 -24.62 -4.75 -4.43
C VAL A 184 -24.86 -6.07 -3.73
N PRO A 185 -25.54 -7.05 -4.35
CA PRO A 185 -25.58 -8.38 -3.80
C PRO A 185 -24.15 -8.92 -3.80
N SER A 186 -23.51 -8.86 -2.64
CA SER A 186 -22.29 -9.60 -2.40
C SER A 186 -22.63 -11.07 -2.54
N GLN A 187 -22.15 -11.69 -3.62
CA GLN A 187 -21.94 -13.12 -3.68
C GLN A 187 -20.73 -13.55 -2.81
N GLN A 188 -20.25 -12.71 -1.89
CA GLN A 188 -19.07 -13.00 -1.08
C GLN A 188 -19.47 -13.55 0.30
N PRO A 189 -18.80 -14.63 0.75
CA PRO A 189 -19.28 -15.45 1.86
C PRO A 189 -18.99 -14.90 3.26
N ILE A 190 -18.34 -13.73 3.41
CA ILE A 190 -17.82 -13.24 4.69
C ILE A 190 -18.42 -11.88 5.06
N SER A 191 -19.05 -11.84 6.22
CA SER A 191 -19.59 -10.67 6.91
C SER A 191 -18.58 -10.08 7.91
N PHE A 192 -18.83 -8.86 8.38
CA PHE A 192 -18.02 -8.25 9.47
C PHE A 192 -17.99 -9.12 10.73
N GLU A 193 -19.03 -9.92 10.96
CA GLU A 193 -19.17 -10.74 12.16
C GLU A 193 -18.32 -12.02 12.13
N ASP A 194 -17.82 -12.41 10.96
CA ASP A 194 -17.01 -13.61 10.83
C ASP A 194 -15.65 -13.46 11.52
N SER A 195 -15.23 -14.49 12.27
CA SER A 195 -13.92 -14.57 12.93
C SER A 195 -12.72 -14.41 11.99
N ALA A 196 -12.92 -14.66 10.70
CA ALA A 196 -11.89 -14.46 9.67
C ALA A 196 -11.80 -13.02 9.17
N PHE A 197 -12.78 -12.15 9.46
CA PHE A 197 -12.89 -10.82 8.88
C PHE A 197 -11.64 -9.94 9.07
N PRO A 198 -10.99 -9.88 10.26
CA PRO A 198 -9.80 -9.05 10.43
C PRO A 198 -8.61 -9.49 9.55
N LYS A 199 -8.61 -10.75 9.08
CA LYS A 199 -7.57 -11.27 8.17
C LYS A 199 -7.62 -10.61 6.80
N LEU A 200 -8.70 -9.91 6.45
CA LEU A 200 -8.75 -9.00 5.30
C LEU A 200 -7.58 -8.01 5.30
N TYR A 201 -7.11 -7.61 6.48
CA TYR A 201 -6.00 -6.67 6.63
C TYR A 201 -4.64 -7.33 6.85
N ALA A 202 -4.55 -8.67 6.84
CA ALA A 202 -3.32 -9.40 7.14
C ALA A 202 -2.13 -9.00 6.24
N LEU A 203 -2.39 -8.64 4.98
CA LEU A 203 -1.34 -8.23 4.03
C LEU A 203 -0.97 -6.74 4.07
N ALA A 204 -1.51 -5.96 5.03
CA ALA A 204 -1.37 -4.50 5.08
C ALA A 204 -1.75 -3.83 3.73
N PRO A 205 -2.99 -4.01 3.25
CA PRO A 205 -3.46 -3.36 2.03
C PRO A 205 -3.37 -1.83 2.17
N ASP A 206 -3.13 -1.13 1.07
CA ASP A 206 -2.87 0.32 1.08
C ASP A 206 -4.14 1.19 1.11
N ARG A 207 -5.30 0.53 1.09
CA ARG A 207 -6.68 1.03 1.12
C ARG A 207 -7.63 -0.15 1.42
N VAL A 208 -8.92 0.11 1.59
CA VAL A 208 -9.91 -0.98 1.73
C VAL A 208 -9.94 -1.85 0.47
N PRO A 209 -9.89 -3.20 0.57
CA PRO A 209 -10.03 -4.06 -0.60
C PRO A 209 -11.38 -3.83 -1.30
N PRO A 210 -11.42 -3.57 -2.63
CA PRO A 210 -12.64 -3.20 -3.34
C PRO A 210 -13.80 -4.19 -3.17
N HIS A 211 -13.49 -5.48 -3.10
CA HIS A 211 -14.48 -6.55 -2.92
C HIS A 211 -15.28 -6.44 -1.61
N TYR A 212 -14.70 -5.85 -0.56
CA TYR A 212 -15.31 -5.73 0.76
C TYR A 212 -15.60 -4.28 1.15
N ALA A 213 -15.36 -3.32 0.25
CA ALA A 213 -15.48 -1.91 0.56
C ALA A 213 -16.92 -1.45 0.87
N HIS A 214 -17.92 -2.21 0.39
CA HIS A 214 -19.34 -2.01 0.68
C HIS A 214 -19.78 -2.70 1.99
N VAL A 215 -18.94 -3.54 2.59
CA VAL A 215 -19.27 -4.21 3.86
C VAL A 215 -19.08 -3.21 4.99
N THR A 216 -20.17 -2.92 5.69
CA THR A 216 -20.18 -2.04 6.86
C THR A 216 -19.11 -2.49 7.88
N GLY A 217 -18.23 -1.58 8.28
CA GLY A 217 -17.15 -1.86 9.22
C GLY A 217 -15.82 -2.23 8.55
N ALA A 218 -15.80 -2.59 7.25
CA ALA A 218 -14.55 -2.90 6.55
C ALA A 218 -13.65 -1.66 6.49
N LEU A 219 -14.13 -0.59 5.84
CA LEU A 219 -13.36 0.65 5.69
C LEU A 219 -12.91 1.20 7.04
N GLU A 220 -13.81 1.20 8.02
CA GLU A 220 -13.56 1.65 9.39
C GLU A 220 -12.47 0.83 10.07
N LEU A 221 -12.53 -0.51 10.01
CA LEU A 221 -11.48 -1.35 10.58
C LEU A 221 -10.12 -1.08 9.92
N GLY A 222 -10.08 -0.94 8.60
CA GLY A 222 -8.85 -0.57 7.89
C GLY A 222 -8.30 0.79 8.31
N MET A 223 -9.20 1.77 8.52
CA MET A 223 -8.83 3.07 9.07
C MET A 223 -8.26 2.96 10.50
N ALA A 224 -8.79 2.07 11.36
CA ALA A 224 -8.33 1.85 12.75
C ALA A 224 -6.91 1.33 12.74
N LEU A 225 -6.70 0.28 11.96
CA LEU A 225 -5.40 -0.35 11.84
C LEU A 225 -4.36 0.62 11.23
N SER A 226 -4.76 1.48 10.29
CA SER A 226 -3.88 2.52 9.75
C SER A 226 -3.53 3.60 10.76
N LEU A 227 -4.47 3.98 11.64
CA LEU A 227 -4.23 4.92 12.72
C LEU A 227 -3.31 4.31 13.79
N CYS A 228 -3.49 3.04 14.14
CA CYS A 228 -2.59 2.32 15.05
C CYS A 228 -1.15 2.28 14.54
N GLN A 229 -0.94 2.18 13.22
CA GLN A 229 0.40 2.28 12.62
C GLN A 229 1.02 3.67 12.83
N ASP A 230 0.24 4.74 12.63
CA ASP A 230 0.71 6.11 12.84
C ASP A 230 0.98 6.40 14.33
N ILE A 231 0.13 5.92 15.23
CA ILE A 231 0.36 6.02 16.69
C ILE A 231 1.67 5.32 17.06
N ARG A 232 1.85 4.07 16.62
CA ARG A 232 3.09 3.31 16.88
C ARG A 232 4.32 4.06 16.38
N ASN A 233 4.29 4.54 15.14
CA ASN A 233 5.44 5.24 14.55
C ASN A 233 5.70 6.58 15.22
N THR A 234 4.65 7.27 15.69
CA THR A 234 4.80 8.49 16.49
C THR A 234 5.48 8.20 17.82
N VAL A 235 5.09 7.11 18.50
CA VAL A 235 5.75 6.66 19.73
C VAL A 235 7.22 6.34 19.45
N LEU A 236 7.55 5.58 18.41
CA LEU A 236 8.94 5.26 18.08
C LEU A 236 9.77 6.50 17.75
N ALA A 237 9.25 7.42 16.93
CA ALA A 237 9.91 8.67 16.59
C ALA A 237 10.14 9.58 17.81
N SER A 238 9.26 9.49 18.83
CA SER A 238 9.43 10.24 20.07
C SER A 238 10.59 9.71 20.93
N LEU A 239 10.82 8.39 20.90
CA LEU A 239 11.87 7.71 21.65
C LEU A 239 13.25 7.82 20.99
N GLU A 240 13.30 8.07 19.69
CA GLU A 240 14.56 8.20 18.96
C GLU A 240 15.33 9.46 19.36
N GLN A 241 16.66 9.35 19.48
CA GLN A 241 17.56 10.49 19.63
C GLN A 241 17.96 11.01 18.25
N GLY A 242 17.80 12.30 18.01
CA GLY A 242 18.12 12.89 16.72
C GLY A 242 17.53 14.28 16.52
N THR A 243 17.83 14.87 15.37
CA THR A 243 17.29 16.18 14.96
C THR A 243 15.79 16.12 14.73
N VAL A 244 15.12 17.27 14.82
CA VAL A 244 13.68 17.40 14.53
C VAL A 244 13.35 16.89 13.11
N ALA A 245 14.22 17.13 12.14
CA ALA A 245 14.05 16.66 10.77
C ALA A 245 14.08 15.12 10.68
N GLN A 246 14.98 14.45 11.39
CA GLN A 246 15.03 12.98 11.43
C GLN A 246 13.78 12.41 12.09
N LYS A 247 13.35 12.98 13.22
CA LYS A 247 12.11 12.57 13.91
C LYS A 247 10.88 12.74 13.02
N ASN A 248 10.80 13.85 12.28
CA ASN A 248 9.69 14.08 11.35
C ASN A 248 9.71 13.13 10.15
N ARG A 249 10.88 12.65 9.70
CA ARG A 249 10.98 11.63 8.64
C ARG A 249 10.49 10.24 9.09
N GLN A 250 10.55 9.94 10.39
CA GLN A 250 10.01 8.69 10.94
C GLN A 250 8.50 8.71 11.18
N LYS A 251 7.89 9.89 11.32
CA LYS A 251 6.44 10.00 11.38
C LYS A 251 5.85 9.49 10.06
N SER A 252 4.82 8.67 10.17
CA SER A 252 4.07 8.16 9.02
C SER A 252 2.74 8.87 8.86
N GLU A 253 2.21 8.80 7.63
CA GLU A 253 0.87 9.27 7.29
C GLU A 253 0.03 8.10 6.71
N PHE A 254 0.06 6.95 7.37
CA PHE A 254 -0.66 5.76 6.92
C PHE A 254 -2.17 5.99 6.91
N HIS A 255 -2.72 6.58 7.97
CA HIS A 255 -4.14 6.86 8.08
C HIS A 255 -4.62 7.80 6.98
N ARG A 256 -3.94 8.94 6.80
CA ARG A 256 -4.25 9.91 5.74
C ARG A 256 -4.18 9.26 4.36
N SER A 257 -3.15 8.45 4.11
CA SER A 257 -2.97 7.75 2.84
C SER A 257 -4.07 6.72 2.58
N PHE A 258 -4.41 5.90 3.58
CA PHE A 258 -5.43 4.86 3.51
C PHE A 258 -6.81 5.45 3.27
N THR A 259 -7.18 6.48 4.04
CA THR A 259 -8.46 7.20 3.90
C THR A 259 -8.58 7.85 2.53
N ARG A 260 -7.55 8.60 2.09
CA ARG A 260 -7.57 9.25 0.77
C ARG A 260 -7.73 8.26 -0.37
N ARG A 261 -6.99 7.13 -0.32
CA ARG A 261 -7.03 6.11 -1.37
C ARG A 261 -8.33 5.32 -1.40
N SER A 262 -8.99 5.15 -0.25
CA SER A 262 -10.31 4.51 -0.15
C SER A 262 -11.41 5.45 -0.62
N ALA A 263 -11.36 6.74 -0.22
CA ALA A 263 -12.26 7.78 -0.70
C ALA A 263 -12.18 8.00 -2.21
N ALA A 264 -10.98 7.85 -2.80
CA ALA A 264 -10.82 7.93 -4.25
C ALA A 264 -11.58 6.83 -5.02
N MET A 265 -11.96 5.73 -4.35
CA MET A 265 -12.82 4.68 -4.91
C MET A 265 -14.32 4.94 -4.68
N GLY A 266 -14.68 6.05 -4.02
CA GLY A 266 -16.07 6.40 -3.69
C GLY A 266 -16.53 5.97 -2.29
N PHE A 267 -15.66 5.39 -1.46
CA PHE A 267 -16.06 4.91 -0.14
C PHE A 267 -15.66 5.88 0.98
N THR A 268 -16.62 6.21 1.84
CA THR A 268 -16.41 7.05 3.02
C THR A 268 -16.79 6.30 4.29
N ALA A 269 -16.02 6.49 5.36
CA ALA A 269 -16.30 5.83 6.63
C ALA A 269 -17.62 6.34 7.23
N ASN A 270 -18.35 5.40 7.83
CA ASN A 270 -19.53 5.69 8.60
C ASN A 270 -19.12 6.38 9.92
N PRO A 271 -19.54 7.64 10.16
CA PRO A 271 -19.12 8.41 11.32
C PRO A 271 -19.67 7.86 12.66
N LEU A 272 -20.66 6.97 12.63
CA LEU A 272 -21.21 6.32 13.83
C LEU A 272 -20.40 5.09 14.22
N ILE A 273 -19.90 4.34 13.24
CA ILE A 273 -19.22 3.06 13.46
C ILE A 273 -17.74 3.27 13.72
N TRP A 274 -17.13 4.19 12.97
CA TRP A 274 -15.70 4.44 13.04
C TRP A 274 -15.19 4.77 14.46
N PRO A 275 -15.81 5.69 15.22
CA PRO A 275 -15.36 6.00 16.58
C PRO A 275 -15.58 4.85 17.57
N ILE A 276 -16.55 3.96 17.31
CA ILE A 276 -16.81 2.79 18.14
C ILE A 276 -15.67 1.78 17.92
N ILE A 277 -15.35 1.46 16.67
CA ILE A 277 -14.24 0.55 16.33
C ILE A 277 -12.90 1.08 16.84
N CYS A 278 -12.65 2.38 16.81
CA CYS A 278 -11.42 2.97 17.36
C CYS A 278 -11.23 2.78 18.87
N LYS A 279 -12.32 2.60 19.62
CA LYS A 279 -12.28 2.50 21.09
C LYS A 279 -12.09 1.06 21.57
N GLU A 280 -12.38 0.08 20.72
CA GLU A 280 -12.21 -1.35 20.98
C GLU A 280 -10.87 -1.88 20.44
#